data_AF-A0A924XKS2-F1
#
_entry.id   AF-A0A924XKS2-F1
#
_cell.length_a   1.000
_cell.length_b   1.000
_cell.length_c   1.000
_cell.angle_alpha   90.00
_cell.angle_beta   90.00
_cell.angle_gamma   90.00
#
_symmetry.space_group_name_H-M   'P 1'
#
loop_
_entity.id
_entity.type
_entity.pdbx_description
1 polymer ?
#
loop_
_entity_poly.entity_id
_entity_poly.type
_entity_poly.pdbx_seq_one_letter_code
_entity_poly.pdbx_strand_id
1 'polypeptide(L)'
;MIGKLFIISNLFILITFAVVAQEKKSELLDEGFGVSSKPLNCESSLLRLEKIRSLIQTGTSEKSILILIARLGNKERNRKINRLRLENVRRGLTNTLGIVKPIVIAEGERVNGFGRVEVYLDGKFIGALLAQKNKIVIKCDIG
;
A
#
# COMPACT_ATOMS: atom_id res chain seq x y z
N MET A 1 -79.35 -9.77 -24.24
CA MET A 1 -78.24 -10.18 -25.12
C MET A 1 -77.02 -9.37 -24.71
N ILE A 2 -76.13 -9.95 -23.90
CA ILE A 2 -74.84 -10.51 -24.33
C ILE A 2 -73.86 -9.40 -24.72
N GLY A 3 -72.85 -9.21 -23.88
CA GLY A 3 -71.73 -8.31 -24.12
C GLY A 3 -70.75 -8.23 -22.95
N LYS A 4 -70.23 -9.38 -22.51
CA LYS A 4 -69.02 -9.46 -21.66
C LYS A 4 -67.80 -9.28 -22.56
N LEU A 5 -66.88 -8.35 -22.24
CA LEU A 5 -65.45 -8.49 -22.60
C LEU A 5 -64.65 -7.45 -21.77
N PHE A 6 -64.00 -7.85 -20.66
CA PHE A 6 -62.59 -8.24 -20.60
C PHE A 6 -61.62 -7.04 -20.50
N ILE A 7 -61.43 -6.47 -19.29
CA ILE A 7 -60.19 -5.77 -18.92
C ILE A 7 -59.91 -6.06 -17.43
N ILE A 8 -59.41 -7.27 -17.18
CA ILE A 8 -58.62 -7.60 -15.99
C ILE A 8 -57.19 -7.77 -16.50
N SER A 9 -56.22 -7.39 -15.67
CA SER A 9 -54.78 -7.67 -15.83
C SER A 9 -53.93 -6.50 -16.36
N ASN A 10 -53.83 -5.43 -15.57
CA ASN A 10 -52.55 -4.73 -15.43
C ASN A 10 -51.86 -5.25 -14.17
N LEU A 11 -51.37 -6.46 -14.37
CA LEU A 11 -50.47 -7.22 -13.55
C LEU A 11 -49.16 -6.44 -13.42
N PHE A 12 -48.75 -6.22 -12.17
CA PHE A 12 -47.36 -6.28 -11.69
C PHE A 12 -46.29 -6.24 -12.78
N ILE A 13 -45.50 -5.17 -12.83
CA ILE A 13 -44.04 -5.14 -13.00
C ILE A 13 -43.63 -3.67 -12.81
N LEU A 14 -43.64 -3.19 -11.56
CA LEU A 14 -42.78 -2.06 -11.21
C LEU A 14 -41.52 -2.67 -10.60
N ILE A 15 -40.57 -2.82 -11.51
CA ILE A 15 -39.21 -3.30 -11.32
C ILE A 15 -38.60 -2.48 -10.17
N THR A 16 -38.55 -3.07 -8.99
CA THR A 16 -37.63 -2.65 -7.95
C THR A 16 -36.23 -2.85 -8.50
N PHE A 17 -35.65 -1.79 -9.05
CA PHE A 17 -34.22 -1.69 -9.25
C PHE A 17 -33.57 -1.72 -7.86
N ALA A 18 -33.39 -2.92 -7.32
CA ALA A 18 -32.39 -3.16 -6.30
C ALA A 18 -31.07 -2.77 -6.95
N VAL A 19 -30.62 -1.55 -6.68
CA VAL A 19 -29.26 -1.12 -6.94
C VAL A 19 -28.40 -2.02 -6.05
N VAL A 20 -28.01 -3.17 -6.60
CA VAL A 20 -26.89 -3.94 -6.06
C VAL A 20 -25.70 -3.02 -6.27
N ALA A 21 -25.38 -2.23 -5.25
CA ALA A 21 -24.06 -1.66 -5.09
C ALA A 21 -23.12 -2.87 -4.92
N GLN A 22 -22.73 -3.46 -6.06
CA GLN A 22 -21.56 -4.32 -6.08
C GLN A 22 -20.41 -3.41 -5.68
N GLU A 23 -20.00 -3.48 -4.42
CA GLU A 23 -18.59 -3.23 -4.09
C GLU A 23 -17.81 -4.22 -4.92
N LYS A 24 -17.45 -3.81 -6.14
CA LYS A 24 -16.35 -4.41 -6.88
C LYS A 24 -15.15 -4.25 -5.97
N LYS A 25 -14.89 -5.27 -5.17
CA LYS A 25 -13.62 -5.47 -4.49
C LYS A 25 -12.60 -5.42 -5.61
N SER A 26 -11.97 -4.27 -5.72
CA SER A 26 -11.09 -3.89 -6.82
C SER A 26 -9.88 -4.83 -6.77
N GLU A 27 -9.98 -5.99 -7.42
CA GLU A 27 -8.86 -6.84 -7.86
C GLU A 27 -8.06 -6.16 -8.99
N LEU A 28 -8.07 -4.83 -9.03
CA LEU A 28 -7.22 -4.05 -9.91
C LEU A 28 -5.86 -3.94 -9.23
N LEU A 29 -4.98 -4.86 -9.62
CA LEU A 29 -3.52 -4.79 -9.50
C LEU A 29 -3.01 -4.86 -8.06
N ASP A 30 -2.97 -6.08 -7.53
CA ASP A 30 -2.05 -6.49 -6.46
C ASP A 30 -0.59 -6.51 -6.96
N GLU A 31 -0.15 -5.44 -7.64
CA GLU A 31 1.26 -5.27 -8.02
C GLU A 31 2.11 -4.85 -6.81
N GLY A 32 1.47 -4.56 -5.68
CA GLY A 32 2.15 -4.40 -4.42
C GLY A 32 2.77 -5.70 -3.91
N PHE A 33 3.77 -5.59 -3.04
CA PHE A 33 4.30 -6.74 -2.30
C PHE A 33 3.66 -6.90 -0.91
N GLY A 34 2.67 -6.05 -0.62
CA GLY A 34 1.90 -6.07 0.62
C GLY A 34 2.71 -5.84 1.90
N VAL A 35 2.10 -6.19 3.01
CA VAL A 35 2.72 -6.15 4.35
C VAL A 35 3.10 -7.58 4.73
N SER A 36 4.39 -7.80 5.06
CA SER A 36 4.82 -9.10 5.60
C SER A 36 4.13 -9.36 6.95
N SER A 37 3.93 -10.62 7.34
CA SER A 37 3.46 -10.94 8.70
C SER A 37 4.54 -10.71 9.77
N LYS A 38 5.82 -10.69 9.37
CA LYS A 38 6.97 -10.53 10.27
C LYS A 38 8.07 -9.63 9.68
N PRO A 39 8.88 -8.97 10.52
CA PRO A 39 10.10 -8.29 10.06
C PRO A 39 10.99 -9.24 9.29
N LEU A 40 11.57 -8.73 8.20
CA LEU A 40 12.44 -9.50 7.33
C LEU A 40 13.89 -9.46 7.82
N ASN A 41 14.69 -10.44 7.39
CA ASN A 41 16.14 -10.35 7.49
C ASN A 41 16.70 -9.36 6.44
N CYS A 42 18.02 -9.15 6.46
CA CYS A 42 18.68 -8.23 5.54
C CYS A 42 18.42 -8.62 4.08
N GLU A 43 18.67 -9.89 3.74
CA GLU A 43 18.58 -10.41 2.38
C GLU A 43 17.18 -10.24 1.81
N SER A 44 16.15 -10.61 2.58
CA SER A 44 14.76 -10.46 2.15
C SER A 44 14.32 -8.99 2.08
N SER A 45 14.90 -8.12 2.93
CA SER A 45 14.63 -6.68 2.87
C SER A 45 15.23 -6.06 1.60
N LEU A 46 16.42 -6.51 1.20
CA LEU A 46 17.06 -6.10 -0.05
C LEU A 46 16.22 -6.53 -1.27
N LEU A 47 15.78 -7.79 -1.30
CA LEU A 47 14.89 -8.27 -2.36
C LEU A 47 13.58 -7.46 -2.46
N ARG A 48 13.03 -6.99 -1.33
CA ARG A 48 11.87 -6.09 -1.36
C ARG A 48 12.20 -4.72 -1.93
N LEU A 49 13.36 -4.16 -1.61
CA LEU A 49 13.80 -2.89 -2.20
C LEU A 49 14.04 -3.03 -3.71
N GLU A 50 14.60 -4.14 -4.17
CA GLU A 50 14.75 -4.43 -5.60
C GLU A 50 13.39 -4.56 -6.29
N LYS A 51 12.41 -5.23 -5.66
CA LYS A 51 11.04 -5.26 -6.17
C LYS A 51 10.43 -3.86 -6.25
N ILE A 52 10.63 -3.01 -5.24
CA ILE A 52 10.21 -1.59 -5.28
C ILE A 52 10.85 -0.87 -6.46
N ARG A 53 12.17 -1.04 -6.68
CA ARG A 53 12.87 -0.45 -7.82
C ARG A 53 12.27 -0.90 -9.15
N SER A 54 12.00 -2.20 -9.30
CA SER A 54 11.39 -2.73 -10.52
C SER A 54 10.02 -2.09 -10.79
N LEU A 55 9.14 -2.02 -9.78
CA LEU A 55 7.82 -1.36 -9.90
C LEU A 55 7.95 0.12 -10.29
N ILE A 56 8.93 0.82 -9.73
CA ILE A 56 9.21 2.22 -10.06
C ILE A 56 9.71 2.37 -11.50
N GLN A 57 10.48 1.42 -12.02
CA GLN A 57 11.05 1.48 -13.37
C GLN A 57 10.04 1.09 -14.46
N THR A 58 9.21 0.07 -14.22
CA THR A 58 8.31 -0.48 -15.24
C THR A 58 7.00 0.29 -15.38
N GLY A 59 6.50 0.89 -14.29
CA GLY A 59 5.11 1.34 -14.24
C GLY A 59 4.90 2.85 -14.29
N THR A 60 5.95 3.69 -14.35
CA THR A 60 5.76 5.10 -14.00
C THR A 60 6.57 6.13 -14.79
N SER A 61 5.96 7.30 -14.98
CA SER A 61 6.57 8.49 -15.57
C SER A 61 7.78 8.97 -14.76
N GLU A 62 8.71 9.67 -15.40
CA GLU A 62 9.81 10.38 -14.70
C GLU A 62 9.30 11.34 -13.62
N LYS A 63 8.05 11.82 -13.74
CA LYS A 63 7.41 12.74 -12.79
C LYS A 63 6.76 12.05 -11.59
N SER A 64 6.80 10.73 -11.52
CA SER A 64 6.14 9.99 -10.44
C SER A 64 6.82 10.20 -9.10
N ILE A 65 6.00 10.30 -8.06
CA ILE A 65 6.42 10.65 -6.70
C ILE A 65 6.39 9.39 -5.83
N LEU A 66 7.53 9.10 -5.20
CA LEU A 66 7.63 8.08 -4.18
C LEU A 66 7.34 8.69 -2.82
N ILE A 67 6.44 8.10 -2.05
CA ILE A 67 6.08 8.59 -0.71
C ILE A 67 6.41 7.48 0.30
N LEU A 68 7.19 7.84 1.32
CA LEU A 68 7.59 6.97 2.41
C LEU A 68 6.92 7.44 3.70
N ILE A 69 6.17 6.56 4.36
CA ILE A 69 5.48 6.87 5.61
C ILE A 69 5.96 5.92 6.71
N ALA A 70 6.64 6.44 7.72
CA ALA A 70 7.06 5.63 8.87
C ALA A 70 6.01 5.66 9.97
N ARG A 71 5.69 4.49 10.51
CA ARG A 71 4.74 4.29 11.59
C ARG A 71 5.39 3.53 12.74
N LEU A 72 5.18 4.04 13.96
CA LEU A 72 5.62 3.37 15.18
C LEU A 72 4.70 2.18 15.46
N GLY A 73 5.29 1.06 15.86
CA GLY A 73 4.56 -0.13 16.29
C GLY A 73 4.25 -0.12 17.79
N ASN A 74 3.81 -1.27 18.26
CA ASN A 74 3.49 -1.50 19.66
C ASN A 74 4.68 -1.23 20.57
N LYS A 75 4.44 -0.47 21.64
CA LYS A 75 5.44 -0.12 22.68
C LYS A 75 6.61 0.72 22.16
N GLU A 76 6.53 1.29 20.96
CA GLU A 76 7.50 2.27 20.45
C GLU A 76 7.04 3.69 20.79
N ARG A 77 7.87 4.41 21.56
CA ARG A 77 7.56 5.79 22.01
C ARG A 77 8.42 6.84 21.30
N ASN A 78 9.62 6.46 20.88
CA ASN A 78 10.61 7.40 20.38
C ASN A 78 10.41 7.67 18.88
N ARG A 79 9.94 8.87 18.53
CA ARG A 79 9.79 9.31 17.12
C ARG A 79 11.11 9.32 16.35
N LYS A 80 12.27 9.45 17.03
CA LYS A 80 13.60 9.35 16.39
C LYS A 80 13.76 8.04 15.62
N ILE A 81 13.13 6.95 16.08
CA ILE A 81 13.19 5.66 15.38
C ILE A 81 12.54 5.76 13.99
N ASN A 82 11.40 6.45 13.84
CA ASN A 82 10.79 6.64 12.53
C ASN A 82 11.70 7.43 11.59
N ARG A 83 12.30 8.52 12.06
CA ARG A 83 13.24 9.33 11.27
C ARG A 83 14.41 8.50 10.76
N LEU A 84 15.02 7.69 11.63
CA LEU A 84 16.10 6.79 11.26
C LEU A 84 15.67 5.74 10.23
N ARG A 85 14.44 5.21 10.35
CA ARG A 85 13.88 4.28 9.37
C ARG A 85 13.68 4.94 8.01
N LEU A 86 13.07 6.14 7.98
CA LEU A 86 12.86 6.91 6.75
C LEU A 86 14.19 7.24 6.06
N GLU A 87 15.17 7.73 6.82
CA GLU A 87 16.49 8.08 6.30
C GLU A 87 17.19 6.87 5.70
N ASN A 88 17.14 5.73 6.40
CA ASN A 88 17.76 4.50 5.97
C ASN A 88 17.09 3.90 4.71
N VAL A 89 15.76 3.85 4.65
CA VAL A 89 15.03 3.41 3.46
C VAL A 89 15.32 4.35 2.28
N ARG A 90 15.27 5.67 2.50
CA ARG A 90 15.62 6.66 1.47
C ARG A 90 17.03 6.42 0.95
N ARG A 91 18.02 6.25 1.84
CA ARG A 91 19.42 5.97 1.46
C ARG A 91 19.54 4.69 0.65
N GLY A 92 18.86 3.60 1.03
CA GLY A 92 18.87 2.36 0.27
C GLY A 92 18.31 2.55 -1.15
N LEU A 93 17.21 3.30 -1.29
CA LEU A 93 16.60 3.58 -2.59
C LEU A 93 17.49 4.48 -3.47
N THR A 94 18.06 5.56 -2.92
CA THR A 94 18.84 6.52 -3.69
C THR A 94 20.27 6.04 -3.94
N ASN A 95 20.97 5.59 -2.90
CA ASN A 95 22.40 5.32 -2.98
C ASN A 95 22.69 3.89 -3.43
N THR A 96 21.92 2.92 -2.97
CA THR A 96 22.14 1.50 -3.33
C THR A 96 21.47 1.13 -4.64
N LEU A 97 20.25 1.63 -4.89
CA LEU A 97 19.45 1.24 -6.04
C LEU A 97 19.37 2.30 -7.16
N GLY A 98 19.94 3.50 -6.94
CA GLY A 98 20.04 4.54 -7.96
C GLY A 98 18.69 5.16 -8.33
N ILE A 99 17.70 5.15 -7.44
CA ILE A 99 16.41 5.78 -7.70
C ILE A 99 16.56 7.31 -7.63
N VAL A 100 16.32 7.98 -8.75
CA VAL A 100 16.42 9.45 -8.91
C VAL A 100 15.06 10.17 -8.81
N LYS A 101 13.98 9.44 -8.50
CA LYS A 101 12.64 10.03 -8.44
C LYS A 101 12.47 10.93 -7.20
N PRO A 102 11.58 11.93 -7.24
CA PRO A 102 11.21 12.71 -6.05
C PRO A 102 10.72 11.79 -4.92
N ILE A 103 11.32 11.92 -3.73
CA ILE A 103 10.94 11.17 -2.53
C ILE A 103 10.38 12.10 -1.48
N VAL A 104 9.11 11.91 -1.13
CA VAL A 104 8.45 12.55 0.01
C VAL A 104 8.55 11.63 1.22
N ILE A 105 8.93 12.16 2.37
CA ILE A 105 9.00 11.40 3.63
C ILE A 105 8.03 12.00 4.65
N ALA A 106 7.34 11.13 5.39
CA ALA A 106 6.40 11.52 6.44
C ALA A 106 6.37 10.53 7.61
N GLU A 107 5.92 11.00 8.78
CA GLU A 107 5.61 10.15 9.93
C GLU A 107 4.09 10.01 10.05
N GLY A 108 3.60 8.78 10.16
CA GLY A 108 2.17 8.47 10.33
C GLY A 108 1.80 8.10 11.76
N GLU A 109 0.50 7.87 11.96
CA GLU A 109 -0.02 7.37 13.23
C GLU A 109 0.54 5.99 13.61
N ARG A 110 0.49 5.68 14.91
CA ARG A 110 0.89 4.39 15.44
C ARG A 110 0.04 3.26 14.85
N VAL A 111 0.63 2.09 14.74
CA VAL A 111 -0.02 0.89 14.21
C VAL A 111 0.03 -0.24 15.21
N ASN A 112 -1.00 -1.08 15.18
CA ASN A 112 -0.99 -2.34 15.90
C ASN A 112 0.05 -3.27 15.28
N GLY A 113 0.93 -3.83 16.12
CA GLY A 113 1.97 -4.79 15.71
C GLY A 113 3.35 -4.16 15.55
N PHE A 114 4.07 -4.54 14.49
CA PHE A 114 5.43 -4.06 14.23
C PHE A 114 5.42 -2.66 13.63
N GLY A 115 6.44 -1.87 13.97
CA GLY A 115 6.71 -0.61 13.29
C GLY A 115 7.06 -0.87 11.83
N ARG A 116 6.81 0.10 10.95
CA ARG A 116 6.99 -0.11 9.50
C ARG A 116 7.23 1.17 8.74
N VAL A 117 7.79 1.02 7.54
CA VAL A 117 7.81 2.06 6.51
C VAL A 117 6.92 1.62 5.37
N GLU A 118 5.82 2.33 5.18
CA GLU A 118 4.90 2.16 4.07
C GLU A 118 5.44 2.92 2.86
N VAL A 119 5.32 2.29 1.68
CA VAL A 119 5.82 2.81 0.41
C VAL A 119 4.63 3.00 -0.50
N TYR A 120 4.48 4.23 -1.01
CA TYR A 120 3.47 4.59 -1.98
C TYR A 120 4.12 5.16 -3.22
N LEU A 121 3.52 4.89 -4.37
CA LEU A 121 3.93 5.41 -5.66
C LEU A 121 2.72 6.11 -6.29
N ASP A 122 2.83 7.41 -6.54
CA ASP A 122 1.72 8.25 -7.04
C ASP A 122 0.44 8.12 -6.19
N GLY A 123 0.63 8.09 -4.87
CA GLY A 123 -0.46 7.95 -3.89
C GLY A 123 -1.01 6.53 -3.73
N LYS A 124 -0.57 5.55 -4.54
CA LYS A 124 -0.98 4.15 -4.42
C LYS A 124 -0.05 3.37 -3.51
N PHE A 125 -0.61 2.63 -2.56
CA PHE A 125 0.18 1.77 -1.69
C PHE A 125 0.78 0.60 -2.47
N ILE A 126 2.11 0.44 -2.46
CA ILE A 126 2.80 -0.66 -3.14
C ILE A 126 3.43 -1.66 -2.16
N GLY A 127 3.52 -1.33 -0.87
CA GLY A 127 3.89 -2.29 0.17
C GLY A 127 4.52 -1.65 1.40
N ALA A 128 4.92 -2.48 2.37
CA ALA A 128 5.54 -2.00 3.59
C ALA A 128 6.74 -2.84 4.04
N LEU A 129 7.76 -2.17 4.56
CA LEU A 129 8.93 -2.79 5.18
C LEU A 129 8.74 -2.79 6.69
N LEU A 130 8.56 -3.98 7.28
CA LEU A 130 8.40 -4.14 8.72
C LEU A 130 9.75 -4.05 9.45
N ALA A 131 9.75 -3.43 10.62
CA ALA A 131 10.90 -3.34 11.51
C ALA A 131 10.60 -3.98 12.86
N GLN A 132 11.61 -4.64 13.43
CA GLN A 132 11.56 -5.02 14.84
C GLN A 132 11.50 -3.78 15.74
N LYS A 133 11.01 -3.97 16.97
CA LYS A 133 10.88 -2.91 17.97
C LYS A 133 12.21 -2.18 18.17
N ASN A 134 12.18 -0.85 18.03
CA ASN A 134 13.32 0.05 18.17
C ASN A 134 14.51 -0.27 17.23
N LYS A 135 14.28 -1.02 16.14
CA LYS A 135 15.29 -1.31 15.11
C LYS A 135 15.01 -0.53 13.83
N ILE A 136 16.08 -0.32 13.05
CA ILE A 136 16.03 0.26 11.71
C ILE A 136 15.60 -0.82 10.72
N VAL A 137 14.95 -0.42 9.62
CA VAL A 137 14.37 -1.34 8.63
C VAL A 137 15.43 -2.10 7.82
N ILE A 138 16.50 -1.44 7.34
CA ILE A 138 17.60 -2.10 6.62
C ILE A 138 18.91 -1.86 7.36
N LYS A 139 19.45 -2.89 8.01
CA LYS A 139 20.86 -2.91 8.43
C LYS A 139 21.51 -4.10 7.75
N CYS A 140 21.87 -3.91 6.50
CA CYS A 140 22.77 -4.80 5.79
C CYS A 140 24.16 -4.19 5.95
N ASP A 141 24.99 -4.78 6.80
CA ASP A 141 26.40 -4.42 6.85
C ASP A 141 27.01 -4.96 5.55
N ILE A 142 27.08 -4.10 4.53
CA ILE A 142 27.80 -4.40 3.30
C ILE A 142 29.27 -4.19 3.67
N GLY A 143 29.96 -5.30 3.96
CA GLY A 143 31.40 -5.33 4.18
C GLY A 143 32.16 -4.89 2.95
#